data_AF-A0A1C6RGW0-F1
#
_entry.id   AF-A0A1C6RGW0-F1
#
_cell.length_a   1.000
_cell.length_b   1.000
_cell.length_c   1.000
_cell.angle_alpha   90.00
_cell.angle_beta   90.00
_cell.angle_gamma   90.00
#
_symmetry.space_group_name_H-M   'P 1'
#
loop_
_entity.id
_entity.type
_entity.pdbx_description
1 polymer ?
#
loop_
_entity_poly.entity_id
_entity_poly.type
_entity_poly.pdbx_seq_one_letter_code
_entity_poly.pdbx_strand_id
1 'polypeptide(L)'
;MTPYHLHATANAWSLRKAHTHLAQLADDEAKQIAAEQLEAPEALRSPSWGRRHALGGHGDPTPDMVATADRMPRINRWKVLLDRADRRIAGLAVMTRLAADTDPLGRLIAGIPALLPGTAAIVARHLADEDAWIRNAVGLYAERSLVPGEPPCPVCQVRRLEVQTAGPVEVWTVVCAEQCLCTGQGCRCGLDGAVEGVAHIWPRAAVLAVARKADRKGQVLNAI
;
A
#
# COMPACT_ATOMS: atom_id res chain seq x y z
N MET A 1 -23.51 4.95 1.26
CA MET A 1 -22.07 5.24 1.37
C MET A 1 -21.72 6.34 0.37
N THR A 2 -21.06 7.42 0.79
CA THR A 2 -20.75 8.56 -0.10
C THR A 2 -19.41 8.33 -0.84
N PRO A 3 -19.07 9.11 -1.89
CA PRO A 3 -17.77 9.03 -2.56
C PRO A 3 -16.57 9.16 -1.63
N TYR A 4 -16.67 10.01 -0.60
CA TYR A 4 -15.61 10.17 0.40
C TYR A 4 -15.30 8.86 1.12
N HIS A 5 -16.34 8.09 1.46
CA HIS A 5 -16.19 6.79 2.10
C HIS A 5 -15.61 5.76 1.13
N LEU A 6 -16.04 5.78 -0.14
CA LEU A 6 -15.51 4.89 -1.17
C LEU A 6 -14.01 5.15 -1.41
N HIS A 7 -13.59 6.40 -1.52
CA HIS A 7 -12.17 6.77 -1.63
C HIS A 7 -11.39 6.34 -0.39
N ALA A 8 -11.92 6.60 0.80
CA ALA A 8 -11.28 6.18 2.05
C ALA A 8 -11.10 4.65 2.11
N THR A 9 -12.16 3.88 1.80
CA THR A 9 -12.10 2.42 1.78
C THR A 9 -11.10 1.90 0.75
N ALA A 10 -11.15 2.41 -0.49
CA ALA A 10 -10.23 2.00 -1.55
C ALA A 10 -8.76 2.29 -1.19
N ASN A 11 -8.48 3.49 -0.66
CA ASN A 11 -7.14 3.89 -0.25
C ASN A 11 -6.65 3.09 0.96
N ALA A 12 -7.53 2.77 1.93
CA ALA A 12 -7.18 1.96 3.08
C ALA A 12 -6.77 0.53 2.69
N TRP A 13 -7.50 -0.09 1.77
CA TRP A 13 -7.15 -1.42 1.25
C TRP A 13 -5.91 -1.40 0.36
N SER A 14 -5.74 -0.35 -0.45
CA SER A 14 -4.51 -0.13 -1.23
C SER A 14 -3.29 -0.05 -0.32
N LEU A 15 -3.38 0.81 0.71
CA LEU A 15 -2.34 1.00 1.72
C LEU A 15 -2.04 -0.29 2.47
N ARG A 16 -3.07 -1.04 2.89
CA ARG A 16 -2.89 -2.32 3.59
C ARG A 16 -2.02 -3.29 2.82
N LYS A 17 -2.22 -3.36 1.50
CA LYS A 17 -1.42 -4.24 0.66
C LYS A 17 0.03 -3.74 0.51
N ALA A 18 0.22 -2.45 0.25
CA ALA A 18 1.57 -1.85 0.17
C ALA A 18 2.33 -1.98 1.51
N HIS A 19 1.64 -1.78 2.63
CA HIS A 19 2.16 -1.93 3.98
C HIS A 19 2.56 -3.38 4.29
N THR A 20 1.72 -4.35 3.92
CA THR A 20 2.03 -5.78 4.08
C THR A 20 3.30 -6.16 3.31
N HIS A 21 3.46 -5.66 2.08
CA HIS A 21 4.66 -5.88 1.29
C HIS A 21 5.90 -5.21 1.93
N LEU A 22 5.75 -3.98 2.43
CA LEU A 22 6.83 -3.30 3.15
C LEU A 22 7.27 -4.07 4.41
N ALA A 23 6.33 -4.64 5.15
CA ALA A 23 6.63 -5.48 6.31
C ALA A 23 7.43 -6.74 5.92
N GLN A 24 7.05 -7.38 4.81
CA GLN A 24 7.81 -8.52 4.27
C GLN A 24 9.25 -8.13 3.89
N LEU A 25 9.44 -6.99 3.23
CA LEU A 25 10.78 -6.48 2.91
C LEU A 25 11.61 -6.19 4.17
N ALA A 26 10.98 -5.66 5.23
CA ALA A 26 11.64 -5.45 6.51
C ALA A 26 12.06 -6.76 7.18
N ASP A 27 11.19 -7.78 7.17
CA ASP A 27 11.50 -9.10 7.72
C ASP A 27 12.63 -9.79 6.94
N ASP A 28 12.61 -9.70 5.61
CA ASP A 28 13.64 -10.31 4.76
C ASP A 28 15.00 -9.62 4.91
N GLU A 29 15.02 -8.29 5.00
CA GLU A 29 16.25 -7.55 5.30
C GLU A 29 16.78 -7.85 6.72
N ALA A 30 15.89 -8.05 7.70
CA ALA A 30 16.30 -8.46 9.05
C ALA A 30 16.96 -9.85 9.05
N LYS A 31 16.40 -10.82 8.31
CA LYS A 31 16.99 -12.15 8.15
C LYS A 31 18.36 -12.07 7.46
N GLN A 32 18.50 -11.21 6.44
CA GLN A 32 19.77 -11.02 5.76
C GLN A 32 20.83 -10.41 6.69
N ILE A 33 20.47 -9.38 7.46
CA ILE A 33 21.39 -8.76 8.44
C ILE A 33 21.82 -9.80 9.49
N ALA A 34 20.89 -10.62 9.99
CA ALA A 34 21.22 -11.69 10.94
C ALA A 34 22.14 -12.75 10.31
N ALA A 35 21.92 -13.13 9.05
CA ALA A 35 22.77 -14.07 8.33
C ALA A 35 24.20 -13.49 8.15
N GLU A 36 24.33 -12.23 7.76
CA GLU A 36 25.61 -11.52 7.65
C GLU A 36 26.36 -11.46 9.00
N GLN A 37 25.64 -11.40 10.13
CA GLN A 37 26.25 -11.44 11.46
C GLN A 37 26.70 -12.84 11.89
N LEU A 38 26.08 -13.89 11.35
CA LEU A 38 26.42 -15.29 11.63
C LEU A 38 27.51 -15.84 10.69
N GLU A 39 27.73 -15.22 9.53
CA GLU A 39 28.86 -15.54 8.66
C GLU A 39 30.17 -15.28 9.41
N ALA A 40 30.98 -16.34 9.59
CA ALA A 40 32.30 -16.23 10.18
C ALA A 40 33.11 -15.19 9.39
N PRO A 41 33.79 -14.24 10.05
CA PRO A 41 34.68 -13.32 9.35
C PRO A 41 35.66 -14.16 8.52
N GLU A 42 35.82 -13.82 7.24
CA GLU A 42 36.81 -14.46 6.38
C GLU A 42 38.12 -14.44 7.14
N ALA A 43 38.57 -15.62 7.61
CA ALA A 43 39.65 -15.74 8.56
C ALA A 43 40.80 -14.89 8.04
N LEU A 44 41.12 -13.82 8.78
CA LEU A 44 42.23 -12.92 8.49
C LEU A 44 43.45 -13.81 8.28
N ARG A 45 43.79 -14.07 7.01
CA ARG A 45 44.99 -14.81 6.65
C ARG A 45 46.13 -13.87 6.99
N SER A 46 46.62 -13.95 8.23
CA SER A 46 47.88 -13.32 8.60
C SER A 46 48.92 -13.83 7.60
N PRO A 47 49.64 -12.95 6.87
CA PRO A 47 50.81 -13.37 6.13
C PRO A 47 51.76 -14.04 7.13
N SER A 48 51.99 -15.34 6.98
CA SER A 48 52.94 -16.08 7.82
C SER A 48 54.37 -15.73 7.40
N TRP A 49 54.82 -14.52 7.74
CA TRP A 49 56.23 -14.17 7.66
C TRP A 49 56.92 -14.60 8.95
N GLY A 50 57.60 -15.76 8.93
CA GLY A 50 58.56 -16.12 9.97
C GLY A 50 58.74 -17.62 10.21
N ARG A 51 60.00 -18.08 10.17
CA ARG A 51 60.45 -19.36 10.74
C ARG A 51 60.30 -19.28 12.27
N ARG A 52 59.59 -20.23 12.87
CA ARG A 52 59.41 -20.32 14.34
C ARG A 52 60.70 -20.81 14.99
N HIS A 53 61.29 -19.99 15.86
CA HIS A 53 62.06 -20.48 17.01
C HIS A 53 61.10 -20.43 18.20
N ALA A 54 60.72 -21.60 18.71
CA ALA A 54 59.88 -21.72 19.89
C ALA A 54 60.70 -21.29 21.11
N LEU A 55 60.23 -20.27 21.84
CA LEU A 55 60.43 -20.04 23.28
C LEU A 55 59.77 -18.71 23.66
N GLY A 56 58.89 -18.75 24.67
CA GLY A 56 58.35 -17.55 25.33
C GLY A 56 56.85 -17.36 25.11
N GLY A 57 56.05 -17.95 25.99
CA GLY A 57 54.65 -17.56 26.17
C GLY A 57 54.56 -16.24 26.94
N HIS A 58 53.82 -15.28 26.38
CA HIS A 58 53.18 -14.19 27.12
C HIS A 58 51.81 -13.93 26.51
N GLY A 59 50.85 -13.66 27.40
CA GLY A 59 49.41 -13.72 27.15
C GLY A 59 48.89 -12.81 26.05
N ASP A 60 47.91 -13.37 25.33
CA ASP A 60 46.77 -12.82 24.58
C ASP A 60 46.84 -11.40 23.98
N PRO A 61 46.29 -11.27 22.75
CA PRO A 61 44.88 -10.91 22.73
C PRO A 61 44.03 -11.93 21.97
N THR A 62 42.85 -12.18 22.54
CA THR A 62 41.71 -12.88 21.94
C THR A 62 41.47 -12.40 20.50
N PRO A 63 41.76 -13.21 19.47
CA PRO A 63 41.50 -12.84 18.07
C PRO A 63 40.00 -12.62 17.80
N ASP A 64 39.15 -13.18 18.66
CA ASP A 64 37.69 -13.19 18.55
C ASP A 64 37.05 -11.81 18.79
N MET A 65 37.68 -10.95 19.62
CA MET A 65 37.10 -9.63 19.92
C MET A 65 37.44 -8.56 18.87
N VAL A 66 38.51 -8.73 18.10
CA VAL A 66 38.91 -7.74 17.08
C VAL A 66 38.27 -8.03 15.71
N ALA A 67 38.03 -9.30 15.38
CA ALA A 67 37.43 -9.67 14.10
C ALA A 67 35.92 -9.34 13.99
N THR A 68 35.23 -9.20 15.13
CA THR A 68 33.80 -8.87 15.21
C THR A 68 33.52 -7.39 15.49
N ALA A 69 34.50 -6.65 16.04
CA ALA A 69 34.31 -5.26 16.47
C ALA A 69 34.15 -4.26 15.31
N ASP A 70 34.58 -4.59 14.10
CA ASP A 70 34.65 -3.62 12.99
C ASP A 70 33.42 -3.66 12.05
N ARG A 71 32.46 -4.57 12.27
CA ARG A 71 31.24 -4.63 11.44
C ARG A 71 30.15 -3.78 12.10
N MET A 72 30.09 -2.50 11.73
CA MET A 72 28.95 -1.65 12.12
C MET A 72 27.63 -2.34 11.75
N PRO A 73 26.65 -2.44 12.67
CA PRO A 73 25.40 -3.12 12.38
C PRO A 73 24.66 -2.37 11.27
N ARG A 74 24.40 -3.07 10.16
CA ARG A 74 23.62 -2.53 9.05
C ARG A 74 22.22 -2.18 9.55
N ILE A 75 21.78 -0.97 9.25
CA ILE A 75 20.44 -0.51 9.59
C ILE A 75 19.45 -1.10 8.58
N ASN A 76 18.38 -1.71 9.08
CA ASN A 76 17.27 -2.17 8.25
C ASN A 76 16.46 -0.96 7.76
N ARG A 77 16.66 -0.57 6.50
CA ARG A 77 16.03 0.63 5.92
C ARG A 77 14.52 0.47 5.81
N TRP A 78 14.04 -0.74 5.53
CA TRP A 78 12.61 -1.01 5.38
C TRP A 78 11.89 -0.96 6.72
N LYS A 79 12.53 -1.39 7.80
CA LYS A 79 11.99 -1.28 9.17
C LYS A 79 11.85 0.18 9.61
N VAL A 80 12.84 1.03 9.31
CA VAL A 80 12.75 2.48 9.58
C VAL A 80 11.54 3.09 8.85
N LEU A 81 11.30 2.61 7.62
CA LEU A 81 10.16 3.00 6.81
C LEU A 81 8.82 2.58 7.40
N LEU A 82 8.74 1.31 7.78
CA LEU A 82 7.58 0.67 8.37
C LEU A 82 7.20 1.40 9.66
N ASP A 83 8.17 1.67 10.54
CA ASP A 83 7.95 2.39 11.80
C ASP A 83 7.43 3.83 11.59
N ARG A 84 7.84 4.47 10.49
CA ARG A 84 7.32 5.79 10.10
C ARG A 84 5.88 5.69 9.59
N ALA A 85 5.57 4.70 8.77
CA ALA A 85 4.20 4.45 8.30
C ALA A 85 3.26 4.10 9.47
N ASP A 86 3.67 3.20 10.36
CA ASP A 86 2.89 2.76 11.52
C ASP A 86 2.53 3.92 12.44
N ARG A 87 3.50 4.80 12.74
CA ARG A 87 3.24 6.00 13.55
C ARG A 87 2.21 6.94 12.90
N ARG A 88 2.26 7.10 11.57
CA ARG A 88 1.30 7.94 10.85
C ARG A 88 -0.10 7.33 10.84
N ILE A 89 -0.20 6.03 10.56
CA ILE A 89 -1.46 5.29 10.56
C ILE A 89 -2.08 5.30 11.97
N ALA A 90 -1.27 5.06 13.00
CA ALA A 90 -1.71 5.12 14.39
C ALA A 90 -2.20 6.53 14.78
N GLY A 91 -1.48 7.58 14.39
CA GLY A 91 -1.90 8.97 14.59
C GLY A 91 -3.26 9.27 13.95
N LEU A 92 -3.49 8.78 12.73
CA LEU A 92 -4.77 8.95 12.03
C LEU A 92 -5.91 8.19 12.74
N ALA A 93 -5.65 6.97 13.22
CA ALA A 93 -6.61 6.19 14.01
C ALA A 93 -6.99 6.89 15.33
N VAL A 94 -6.02 7.54 15.99
CA VAL A 94 -6.27 8.34 17.20
C VAL A 94 -7.10 9.58 16.89
N MET A 95 -6.78 10.31 15.82
CA MET A 95 -7.53 11.52 15.42
C MET A 95 -9.00 11.22 15.08
N THR A 96 -9.26 10.03 14.56
CA THR A 96 -10.62 9.55 14.24
C THR A 96 -11.37 8.98 15.45
N ARG A 97 -10.77 9.05 16.66
CA ARG A 97 -11.33 8.58 17.94
C ARG A 97 -11.76 7.11 17.92
N LEU A 98 -11.10 6.29 17.10
CA LEU A 98 -11.36 4.86 17.05
C LEU A 98 -10.60 4.17 18.20
N ALA A 99 -11.30 3.40 19.05
CA ALA A 99 -10.79 2.80 20.29
C ALA A 99 -9.43 2.10 20.12
N ALA A 100 -8.49 2.24 21.07
CA ALA A 100 -7.13 1.70 20.95
C ALA A 100 -7.08 0.16 20.86
N ASP A 101 -6.28 -0.36 19.93
CA ASP A 101 -6.04 -1.77 19.62
C ASP A 101 -4.72 -1.89 18.81
N THR A 102 -4.24 -3.11 18.61
CA THR A 102 -2.97 -3.53 18.03
C THR A 102 -2.89 -3.33 16.50
N ASP A 103 -4.01 -3.36 15.77
CA ASP A 103 -4.08 -3.10 14.32
C ASP A 103 -4.75 -1.74 14.00
N PRO A 104 -3.99 -0.64 13.87
CA PRO A 104 -4.56 0.67 13.60
C PRO A 104 -5.14 0.79 12.19
N LEU A 105 -4.58 0.07 11.19
CA LEU A 105 -5.08 0.12 9.82
C LEU A 105 -6.39 -0.65 9.66
N GLY A 106 -6.51 -1.83 10.30
CA GLY A 106 -7.75 -2.61 10.29
C GLY A 106 -8.90 -1.87 10.95
N ARG A 107 -8.59 -1.12 12.00
CA ARG A 107 -9.57 -0.27 12.66
C ARG A 107 -10.03 0.87 11.78
N LEU A 108 -9.12 1.53 11.05
CA LEU A 108 -9.51 2.54 10.07
C LEU A 108 -10.44 1.93 9.01
N ILE A 109 -10.09 0.76 8.46
CA ILE A 109 -10.93 0.05 7.47
C ILE A 109 -12.34 -0.22 8.04
N ALA A 110 -12.43 -0.74 9.26
CA ALA A 110 -13.71 -1.06 9.90
C ALA A 110 -14.51 0.20 10.30
N GLY A 111 -13.82 1.29 10.66
CA GLY A 111 -14.43 2.52 11.15
C GLY A 111 -14.85 3.51 10.06
N ILE A 112 -14.25 3.43 8.85
CA ILE A 112 -14.54 4.34 7.72
C ILE A 112 -16.05 4.51 7.47
N PRO A 113 -16.88 3.45 7.41
CA PRO A 113 -18.32 3.59 7.13
C PRO A 113 -19.09 4.45 8.15
N ALA A 114 -18.58 4.60 9.38
CA ALA A 114 -19.21 5.37 10.45
C ALA A 114 -18.72 6.83 10.53
N LEU A 115 -17.73 7.21 9.72
CA LEU A 115 -17.19 8.56 9.73
C LEU A 115 -18.17 9.57 9.14
N LEU A 116 -18.06 10.83 9.57
CA LEU A 116 -18.70 11.93 8.85
C LEU A 116 -18.04 12.09 7.47
N PRO A 117 -18.78 12.50 6.42
CA PRO A 117 -18.24 12.64 5.07
C PRO A 117 -16.96 13.50 4.97
N GLY A 118 -16.92 14.63 5.69
CA GLY A 118 -15.73 15.49 5.73
C GLY A 118 -14.52 14.81 6.38
N THR A 119 -14.74 14.05 7.46
CA THR A 119 -13.69 13.25 8.10
C THR A 119 -13.21 12.13 7.17
N ALA A 120 -14.13 11.44 6.50
CA ALA A 120 -13.79 10.42 5.50
C ALA A 120 -12.96 11.00 4.34
N ALA A 121 -13.23 12.24 3.92
CA ALA A 121 -12.45 12.93 2.89
C ALA A 121 -10.99 13.17 3.32
N ILE A 122 -10.81 13.67 4.56
CA ILE A 122 -9.48 13.91 5.14
C ILE A 122 -8.72 12.59 5.30
N VAL A 123 -9.38 11.57 5.85
CA VAL A 123 -8.82 10.22 5.99
C VAL A 123 -8.43 9.65 4.63
N ALA A 124 -9.28 9.75 3.62
CA ALA A 124 -8.98 9.29 2.26
C ALA A 124 -7.72 9.92 1.70
N ARG A 125 -7.52 11.23 1.89
CA ARG A 125 -6.33 11.95 1.45
C ARG A 125 -5.07 11.46 2.15
N HIS A 126 -5.09 11.38 3.48
CA HIS A 126 -3.93 10.89 4.24
C HIS A 126 -3.57 9.45 3.86
N LEU A 127 -4.55 8.58 3.68
CA LEU A 127 -4.30 7.20 3.24
C LEU A 127 -3.72 7.15 1.83
N ALA A 128 -4.18 7.99 0.90
CA ALA A 128 -3.62 8.08 -0.45
C ALA A 128 -2.17 8.59 -0.44
N ASP A 129 -1.88 9.62 0.36
CA ASP A 129 -0.54 10.18 0.49
C ASP A 129 0.44 9.14 1.05
N GLU A 130 0.04 8.39 2.08
CA GLU A 130 0.86 7.30 2.63
C GLU A 130 1.02 6.13 1.65
N ASP A 131 -0.04 5.71 0.97
CA ASP A 131 0.02 4.63 -0.02
C ASP A 131 0.97 4.97 -1.17
N ALA A 132 0.83 6.17 -1.74
CA ALA A 132 1.72 6.65 -2.80
C ALA A 132 3.17 6.72 -2.32
N TRP A 133 3.39 7.20 -1.09
CA TRP A 133 4.72 7.31 -0.52
C TRP A 133 5.39 5.93 -0.34
N ILE A 134 4.67 4.94 0.20
CA ILE A 134 5.19 3.57 0.36
C ILE A 134 5.43 2.94 -1.01
N ARG A 135 4.44 2.97 -1.90
CA ARG A 135 4.54 2.36 -3.24
C ARG A 135 5.70 2.89 -4.05
N ASN A 136 5.93 4.21 -4.00
CA ASN A 136 7.09 4.83 -4.65
C ASN A 136 8.42 4.33 -4.06
N ALA A 137 8.49 4.13 -2.73
CA ALA A 137 9.70 3.65 -2.08
C ALA A 137 10.01 2.17 -2.41
N VAL A 138 8.98 1.33 -2.58
CA VAL A 138 9.13 -0.11 -2.85
C VAL A 138 8.97 -0.50 -4.33
N GLY A 139 8.69 0.46 -5.22
CA GLY A 139 8.51 0.22 -6.65
C GLY A 139 7.23 -0.54 -7.03
N LEU A 140 6.15 -0.39 -6.25
CA LEU A 140 4.87 -1.04 -6.52
C LEU A 140 3.93 -0.16 -7.36
N TYR A 141 3.27 -0.74 -8.35
CA TYR A 141 2.20 -0.08 -9.10
C TYR A 141 0.85 -0.23 -8.40
N ALA A 142 -0.07 0.71 -8.63
CA ALA A 142 -1.43 0.63 -8.11
C ALA A 142 -2.17 -0.58 -8.69
N GLU A 143 -2.96 -1.26 -7.86
CA GLU A 143 -3.67 -2.46 -8.27
C GLU A 143 -4.97 -2.13 -8.96
N ARG A 144 -4.88 -2.13 -10.29
CA ARG A 144 -5.99 -1.78 -11.15
C ARG A 144 -6.11 -2.77 -12.29
N SER A 145 -7.33 -3.07 -12.66
CA SER A 145 -7.64 -3.82 -13.87
C SER A 145 -8.75 -3.13 -14.64
N LEU A 146 -8.81 -3.32 -15.95
CA LEU A 146 -9.91 -2.78 -16.73
C LEU A 146 -11.22 -3.44 -16.32
N VAL A 147 -12.30 -2.65 -16.31
CA VAL A 147 -13.65 -3.21 -16.11
C VAL A 147 -13.93 -4.21 -17.24
N PRO A 148 -14.39 -5.44 -16.94
CA PRO A 148 -14.74 -6.42 -17.98
C PRO A 148 -15.73 -5.86 -19.00
N GLY A 149 -15.45 -6.06 -20.29
CA GLY A 149 -16.23 -5.49 -21.40
C GLY A 149 -15.88 -4.02 -21.73
N GLU A 150 -14.90 -3.44 -21.01
CA GLU A 150 -14.36 -2.09 -21.21
C GLU A 150 -15.42 -1.02 -21.52
N PRO A 151 -16.51 -0.92 -20.72
CA PRO A 151 -17.54 0.05 -21.00
C PRO A 151 -16.92 1.46 -20.95
N PRO A 152 -17.10 2.28 -21.99
CA PRO A 152 -16.66 3.66 -21.94
C PRO A 152 -17.43 4.39 -20.84
N CYS A 153 -16.79 5.39 -20.22
CA CYS A 153 -17.55 6.32 -19.38
C CYS A 153 -18.70 6.92 -20.21
N PRO A 154 -19.95 6.93 -19.71
CA PRO A 154 -21.13 7.33 -20.49
C PRO A 154 -21.08 8.72 -21.13
N VAL A 155 -20.20 9.60 -20.64
CA VAL A 155 -20.07 10.99 -21.13
C VAL A 155 -18.79 11.25 -21.85
N CYS A 156 -17.65 10.96 -21.22
CA CYS A 156 -16.41 11.34 -21.86
C CYS A 156 -16.13 10.42 -23.04
N GLN A 157 -16.70 9.19 -23.08
CA GLN A 157 -16.59 8.19 -24.17
C GLN A 157 -15.16 7.86 -24.63
N VAL A 158 -14.17 8.47 -23.97
CA VAL A 158 -12.77 8.50 -24.35
C VAL A 158 -11.92 7.76 -23.31
N ARG A 159 -12.44 7.56 -22.09
CA ARG A 159 -11.66 7.04 -20.96
C ARG A 159 -12.18 5.71 -20.47
N ARG A 160 -11.24 4.78 -20.31
CA ARG A 160 -11.48 3.45 -19.77
C ARG A 160 -11.79 3.53 -18.28
N LEU A 161 -12.65 2.63 -17.84
CA LEU A 161 -12.93 2.44 -16.42
C LEU A 161 -11.97 1.38 -15.85
N GLU A 162 -11.42 1.68 -14.69
CA GLU A 162 -10.55 0.78 -13.94
C GLU A 162 -11.23 0.36 -12.64
N VAL A 163 -11.16 -0.94 -12.36
CA VAL A 163 -11.48 -1.52 -11.06
C VAL A 163 -10.25 -1.39 -10.18
N GLN A 164 -10.37 -0.75 -9.03
CA GLN A 164 -9.39 -0.83 -7.95
C GLN A 164 -9.61 -2.16 -7.23
N THR A 165 -8.63 -3.06 -7.34
CA THR A 165 -8.75 -4.47 -6.90
C THR A 165 -8.08 -4.74 -5.56
N ALA A 166 -7.67 -3.69 -4.84
CA ALA A 166 -7.09 -3.84 -3.52
C ALA A 166 -8.18 -4.29 -2.52
N GLY A 167 -7.94 -5.43 -1.86
CA GLY A 167 -8.84 -5.98 -0.85
C GLY A 167 -9.88 -6.97 -1.41
N PRO A 168 -10.87 -7.34 -0.57
CA PRO A 168 -11.95 -8.24 -0.95
C PRO A 168 -12.84 -7.71 -2.10
N VAL A 169 -13.46 -8.59 -2.87
CA VAL A 169 -14.22 -8.22 -4.09
C VAL A 169 -15.40 -7.30 -3.81
N GLU A 170 -16.01 -7.42 -2.64
CA GLU A 170 -17.14 -6.63 -2.18
C GLU A 170 -16.81 -5.15 -1.92
N VAL A 171 -15.54 -4.83 -1.66
CA VAL A 171 -15.08 -3.45 -1.46
C VAL A 171 -14.45 -2.85 -2.71
N TRP A 172 -14.34 -3.62 -3.80
CA TRP A 172 -13.77 -3.11 -5.04
C TRP A 172 -14.58 -1.94 -5.57
N THR A 173 -13.85 -0.90 -5.97
CA THR A 173 -14.38 0.33 -6.52
C THR A 173 -14.00 0.47 -7.98
N VAL A 174 -14.77 1.27 -8.70
CA VAL A 174 -14.52 1.63 -10.09
C VAL A 174 -14.23 3.12 -10.15
N VAL A 175 -13.18 3.48 -10.86
CA VAL A 175 -12.76 4.86 -11.15
C VAL A 175 -12.50 5.00 -12.64
N CYS A 176 -12.40 6.24 -13.13
CA CYS A 176 -11.84 6.48 -14.45
C CYS A 176 -10.32 6.31 -14.42
N ALA A 177 -9.75 5.64 -15.43
CA ALA A 177 -8.31 5.34 -15.51
C ALA A 177 -7.42 6.59 -15.47
N GLU A 178 -7.90 7.69 -16.06
CA GLU A 178 -7.16 8.95 -16.19
C GLU A 178 -7.84 10.09 -15.43
N GLN A 179 -7.02 11.03 -14.92
CA GLN A 179 -7.38 12.27 -14.20
C GLN A 179 -8.77 12.79 -14.58
N CYS A 180 -9.78 12.29 -13.87
CA CYS A 180 -11.15 12.44 -14.30
C CYS A 180 -11.54 13.90 -14.17
N LEU A 181 -11.87 14.55 -15.30
CA LEU A 181 -12.41 15.91 -15.27
C LEU A 181 -13.87 15.92 -14.83
N CYS A 182 -14.49 14.75 -14.74
CA CYS A 182 -15.80 14.56 -14.13
C CYS A 182 -15.64 14.57 -12.60
N THR A 183 -15.66 15.77 -12.05
CA THR A 183 -15.86 16.01 -10.63
C THR A 183 -17.19 16.70 -10.44
N GLY A 184 -17.87 16.42 -9.34
CA GLY A 184 -18.99 17.24 -8.93
C GLY A 184 -20.39 16.95 -9.45
N GLN A 185 -21.33 17.63 -8.81
CA GLN A 185 -22.73 17.68 -9.25
C GLN A 185 -22.78 18.26 -10.67
N GLY A 186 -23.57 17.65 -11.55
CA GLY A 186 -23.66 18.05 -12.96
C GLY A 186 -22.70 17.31 -13.89
N CYS A 187 -21.88 16.38 -13.38
CA CYS A 187 -21.26 15.40 -14.26
C CYS A 187 -22.37 14.62 -14.99
N ARG A 188 -22.30 14.62 -16.32
CA ARG A 188 -23.31 14.03 -17.18
C ARG A 188 -23.28 12.48 -17.16
N CYS A 189 -22.36 11.84 -16.42
CA CYS A 189 -22.09 10.39 -16.54
C CYS A 189 -23.28 9.53 -16.09
N GLY A 190 -24.27 10.15 -15.44
CA GLY A 190 -25.56 9.53 -15.13
C GLY A 190 -25.48 8.41 -14.09
N LEU A 191 -24.32 8.23 -13.46
CA LEU A 191 -24.13 7.29 -12.36
C LEU A 191 -24.28 8.05 -11.04
N ASP A 192 -25.03 7.45 -10.12
CA ASP A 192 -25.26 7.99 -8.79
C ASP A 192 -23.95 8.18 -8.01
N GLY A 193 -23.96 9.12 -7.07
CA GLY A 193 -22.80 9.42 -6.22
C GLY A 193 -21.92 10.57 -6.73
N ALA A 194 -22.41 11.44 -7.60
CA ALA A 194 -21.70 12.68 -7.93
C ALA A 194 -21.73 13.67 -6.75
N VAL A 195 -20.56 14.08 -6.26
CA VAL A 195 -20.41 15.07 -5.17
C VAL A 195 -19.43 16.15 -5.61
N GLU A 196 -19.81 17.42 -5.40
CA GLU A 196 -19.04 18.61 -5.79
C GLU A 196 -17.56 18.49 -5.38
N GLY A 197 -16.65 18.72 -6.34
CA GLY A 197 -15.20 18.69 -6.11
C GLY A 197 -14.59 17.30 -5.87
N VAL A 198 -15.37 16.21 -5.92
CA VAL A 198 -14.87 14.85 -5.70
C VAL A 198 -14.79 14.09 -7.01
N ALA A 199 -13.63 13.46 -7.26
CA ALA A 199 -13.48 12.54 -8.37
C ALA A 199 -14.45 11.37 -8.23
N HIS A 200 -15.09 11.01 -9.33
CA HIS A 200 -16.06 9.93 -9.32
C HIS A 200 -15.45 8.58 -8.95
N ILE A 201 -16.18 7.87 -8.10
CA ILE A 201 -15.86 6.53 -7.63
C ILE A 201 -17.18 5.81 -7.35
N TRP A 202 -17.26 4.54 -7.72
CA TRP A 202 -18.46 3.73 -7.55
C TRP A 202 -18.14 2.38 -6.95
N PRO A 203 -19.07 1.76 -6.19
CA PRO A 203 -18.99 0.34 -5.91
C PRO A 203 -19.00 -0.45 -7.24
N ARG A 204 -18.10 -1.43 -7.39
CA ARG A 204 -18.04 -2.27 -8.59
C ARG A 204 -19.38 -2.89 -8.95
N ALA A 205 -20.12 -3.37 -7.96
CA ALA A 205 -21.44 -3.99 -8.16
C ALA A 205 -22.43 -3.05 -8.85
N ALA A 206 -22.40 -1.74 -8.53
CA ALA A 206 -23.28 -0.74 -9.13
C ALA A 206 -22.97 -0.55 -10.62
N VAL A 207 -21.70 -0.45 -10.98
CA VAL A 207 -21.27 -0.29 -12.38
C VAL A 207 -21.63 -1.53 -13.22
N LEU A 208 -21.38 -2.73 -12.69
CA LEU A 208 -21.72 -3.98 -13.39
C LEU A 208 -23.23 -4.17 -13.58
N ALA A 209 -24.05 -3.72 -12.62
CA ALA A 209 -25.50 -3.76 -12.75
C ALA A 209 -25.99 -2.87 -13.90
N VAL A 210 -25.38 -1.69 -14.09
CA VAL A 210 -25.70 -0.78 -15.21
C VAL A 210 -25.24 -1.37 -16.53
N ALA A 211 -24.02 -1.90 -16.60
CA ALA A 211 -23.49 -2.54 -17.82
C ALA A 211 -24.39 -3.70 -18.29
N ARG A 212 -24.83 -4.57 -17.37
CA ARG A 212 -25.76 -5.68 -17.67
C ARG A 212 -27.12 -5.20 -18.18
N LYS A 213 -27.66 -4.10 -17.63
CA LYS A 213 -28.91 -3.51 -18.10
C LYS A 213 -28.77 -2.93 -19.52
N ALA A 214 -27.64 -2.30 -19.81
CA ALA A 214 -27.34 -1.76 -21.13
C ALA A 214 -27.22 -2.87 -22.20
N ASP A 215 -26.51 -3.95 -21.89
CA ASP A 215 -26.35 -5.10 -22.79
C ASP A 215 -27.71 -5.76 -23.11
N ARG A 216 -28.55 -6.02 -22.10
CA ARG A 216 -29.92 -6.54 -22.32
C ARG A 216 -30.77 -5.62 -23.20
N LYS A 217 -30.67 -4.30 -23.03
CA LYS A 217 -31.41 -3.34 -23.86
C LYS A 217 -30.90 -3.33 -25.30
N GLY A 218 -29.59 -3.46 -25.51
CA GLY A 218 -28.98 -3.60 -26.84
C GLY A 218 -29.37 -4.90 -27.54
N GLN A 219 -29.45 -6.01 -26.82
CA GLN A 219 -29.93 -7.30 -27.36
C GLN A 219 -31.40 -7.24 -27.76
N VAL A 220 -32.26 -6.56 -27.00
CA VAL A 220 -33.69 -6.39 -27.34
C VAL A 220 -33.87 -5.47 -28.56
N LEU A 221 -33.07 -4.40 -28.69
CA LEU A 221 -33.15 -3.49 -29.84
C LEU A 221 -32.61 -4.10 -31.14
N ASN A 222 -31.71 -5.10 -31.07
CA ASN A 222 -31.21 -5.86 -32.21
C ASN A 222 -32.09 -7.07 -32.58
N ALA A 223 -33.14 -7.34 -31.79
CA ALA A 223 -34.06 -8.47 -32.00
C ALA A 223 -35.43 -8.05 -32.57
N ILE A 224 -35.57 -6.78 -33.01
CA ILE A 224 -36.73 -6.20 -33.70
C ILE A 224 -36.28 -5.74 -35.07
#